data_AF-A0A821XUS9-F1
#
_entry.id   AF-A0A821XUS9-F1
#
_cell.length_a   1.000
_cell.length_b   1.000
_cell.length_c   1.000
_cell.angle_alpha   90.00
_cell.angle_beta   90.00
_cell.angle_gamma   90.00
#
_symmetry.space_group_name_H-M   'P 1'
#
loop_
_entity.id
_entity.type
_entity.pdbx_description
1 polymer ?
#
loop_
_entity_poly.entity_id
_entity_poly.type
_entity_poly.pdbx_seq_one_letter_code
_entity_poly.pdbx_strand_id
1 'polypeptide(L)' 'LMDNAFKYVHDNKGIDDERAYPYLGKDEAACKFARKSVASTCDGFVDIPEGNETALQ' A
#
# COMPACT_ATOMS: atom_id res chain seq x y z
N LEU A 1 11.39 -4.65 -2.23
CA LEU A 1 11.41 -3.19 -1.90
C LEU A 1 10.08 -2.46 -2.20
N MET A 2 8.97 -3.17 -2.44
CA MET A 2 7.61 -2.58 -2.34
C MET A 2 6.80 -3.24 -1.22
N ASP A 3 7.36 -4.32 -0.69
CA ASP A 3 6.92 -5.22 0.35
C ASP A 3 6.72 -4.47 1.68
N ASN A 4 7.46 -3.39 1.93
CA ASN A 4 7.22 -2.54 3.11
C ASN A 4 5.89 -1.77 3.00
N ALA A 5 5.50 -1.33 1.81
CA ALA A 5 4.22 -0.67 1.60
C ALA A 5 3.08 -1.68 1.73
N PHE A 6 3.22 -2.89 1.15
CA PHE A 6 2.23 -3.95 1.30
C PHE A 6 2.08 -4.43 2.74
N LYS A 7 3.18 -4.57 3.49
CA LYS A 7 3.17 -4.83 4.93
C LYS A 7 2.42 -3.75 5.68
N TYR A 8 2.68 -2.47 5.41
CA TYR A 8 1.95 -1.38 6.03
C TYR A 8 0.45 -1.47 5.78
N VAL A 9 0.00 -1.71 4.54
CA VAL A 9 -1.43 -1.82 4.22
C VAL A 9 -2.06 -3.04 4.91
N HIS A 10 -1.33 -4.14 5.01
CA HIS A 10 -1.76 -5.35 5.72
C HIS A 10 -1.89 -5.11 7.23
N ASP A 11 -0.85 -4.59 7.87
CA ASP A 11 -0.82 -4.31 9.31
C ASP A 11 -1.82 -3.21 9.71
N ASN A 12 -1.95 -2.18 8.87
CA ASN A 12 -2.89 -1.08 9.06
C ASN A 12 -4.34 -1.48 8.73
N LYS A 13 -4.55 -2.68 8.16
CA LYS A 13 -5.83 -3.24 7.73
C LYS A 13 -6.64 -2.30 6.84
N GLY A 14 -5.94 -1.60 5.95
CA GLY A 14 -6.57 -0.63 5.06
C GLY A 14 -5.63 0.42 4.50
N ILE A 15 -5.95 0.87 3.30
CA ILE A 15 -5.37 2.05 2.65
C ILE A 15 -6.49 3.04 2.30
N ASP A 16 -6.22 4.34 2.46
CA ASP A 16 -7.21 5.38 2.16
C ASP A 16 -7.34 5.62 0.65
N ASP A 17 -8.52 6.07 0.23
CA ASP A 17 -8.77 6.49 -1.16
C ASP A 17 -7.94 7.72 -1.54
N GLU A 18 -7.49 7.81 -2.80
CA GLU A 18 -6.73 8.97 -3.30
C GLU A 18 -7.50 10.30 -3.16
N ARG A 19 -8.83 10.27 -3.21
CA ARG A 19 -9.66 11.46 -3.01
C ARG A 19 -9.70 11.89 -1.54
N ALA A 20 -9.59 10.94 -0.62
CA ALA A 20 -9.56 11.20 0.82
C ALA A 20 -8.15 11.55 1.32
N TYR A 21 -7.12 11.00 0.67
CA TYR A 21 -5.71 11.26 0.95
C TYR A 21 -4.96 11.61 -0.36
N PRO A 22 -5.08 12.86 -0.84
CA PRO A 22 -4.42 13.28 -2.07
C PRO A 22 -2.91 13.38 -1.89
N TYR A 23 -2.17 13.06 -2.94
CA TYR A 23 -0.71 13.16 -2.95
C TYR A 23 -0.25 14.63 -2.98
N LEU A 24 0.50 15.05 -1.95
CA LEU A 24 0.95 16.44 -1.79
C LEU A 24 2.41 16.68 -2.24
N GLY A 25 3.14 15.62 -2.63
CA GLY A 25 4.53 15.73 -3.09
C GLY A 25 5.52 16.20 -2.01
N LYS A 26 5.16 16.06 -0.73
CA LYS A 26 5.99 16.42 0.42
C LYS A 26 5.77 15.40 1.53
N ASP A 27 6.83 15.07 2.26
CA ASP A 27 6.72 14.31 3.50
C ASP A 27 5.97 15.15 4.54
N GLU A 28 4.72 14.79 4.80
CA GLU A 28 4.00 15.32 5.95
C GLU A 28 4.48 14.60 7.22
N ALA A 29 4.81 15.37 8.26
CA ALA A 29 5.33 14.83 9.51
C ALA A 29 4.31 13.96 10.29
N ALA A 30 3.03 14.01 9.92
CA ALA A 30 1.95 13.28 10.59
C ALA A 30 1.17 12.43 9.59
N CYS A 31 1.05 11.13 9.88
CA CYS A 31 0.18 10.21 9.16
C CYS A 31 -1.28 10.62 9.38
N LYS A 32 -2.01 10.94 8.30
CA LYS A 32 -3.43 11.31 8.35
C LYS A 32 -4.38 10.14 8.06
N PHE A 33 -3.93 8.90 8.26
CA PHE A 33 -4.72 7.72 7.96
C PHE A 33 -6.06 7.73 8.71
N ALA A 34 -7.15 7.60 7.96
CA ALA A 34 -8.49 7.61 8.51
C ALA A 34 -9.20 6.30 8.17
N ARG A 35 -9.38 5.42 9.18
CA ARG A 35 -10.11 4.14 9.01
C ARG A 35 -11.50 4.24 8.35
N LYS A 36 -12.13 5.42 8.37
CA LYS A 36 -13.42 5.69 7.72
C LYS A 36 -13.32 5.87 6.20
N SER A 37 -12.13 6.17 5.69
CA SER A 37 -11.83 6.44 4.29
C SER A 37 -11.07 5.29 3.61
N VAL A 38 -11.02 4.12 4.25
CA VAL A 38 -10.36 2.94 3.70
C VAL A 38 -11.05 2.54 2.40
N ALA A 39 -10.31 2.62 1.30
CA ALA A 39 -10.73 2.19 -0.02
C ALA A 39 -10.58 0.67 -0.20
N SER A 40 -9.47 0.12 0.30
CA SER A 40 -9.11 -1.29 0.08
C SER A 40 -8.24 -1.85 1.21
N THR A 41 -8.24 -3.16 1.36
CA THR A 41 -7.39 -3.91 2.31
C THR A 41 -6.48 -4.87 1.57
N CYS A 42 -5.27 -5.12 2.08
CA CYS A 42 -4.34 -6.10 1.51
C CYS A 42 -4.29 -7.34 2.41
N ASP A 43 -4.73 -8.49 1.89
CA ASP A 43 -4.76 -9.75 2.65
C ASP A 43 -3.39 -10.45 2.69
N GLY A 44 -2.54 -10.18 1.69
CA GLY A 44 -1.17 -10.68 1.62
C GLY A 44 -0.48 -10.24 0.32
N PHE A 45 0.85 -10.35 0.30
CA PHE A 45 1.68 -10.11 -0.88
C PHE A 45 2.61 -11.32 -1.07
N VAL A 46 2.98 -11.60 -2.31
CA VAL A 46 3.91 -12.67 -2.68
C VAL A 46 5.02 -12.10 -3.55
N ASP A 47 6.25 -12.54 -3.30
CA ASP A 47 7.40 -12.16 -4.13
C ASP A 47 7.59 -13.18 -5.25
N ILE A 48 7.74 -12.70 -6.48
CA ILE A 48 8.04 -13.53 -7.66
C ILE A 48 9.57 -13.65 -7.77
N PRO A 49 10.11 -14.84 -8.10
CA PRO A 49 11.55 -15.03 -8.28
C PRO A 49 12.11 -14.09 -9.35
N GLU A 50 13.24 -13.45 -9.02
CA GLU A 50 13.91 -12.47 -9.86
C GLU A 50 14.36 -13.09 -11.20
N GLY A 51 14.06 -12.44 -12.32
CA GLY A 51 14.44 -12.90 -13.66
C GLY A 51 13.53 -13.96 -14.31
N ASN A 52 12.38 -14.28 -13.72
CA ASN A 52 11.41 -15.22 -14.30
C ASN A 52 10.21 -14.49 -14.92
N GLU A 53 10.36 -14.03 -16.17
CA GLU A 53 9.31 -13.33 -16.92
C GLU A 53 8.06 -14.20 -17.18
N THR A 54 8.19 -15.53 -17.16
CA THR A 54 7.06 -16.46 -17.28
C THR A 54 6.20 -16.49 -16.01
N ALA A 55 6.80 -16.24 -14.84
CA ALA A 55 6.07 -16.12 -13.58
C ALA A 55 5.46 -14.72 -13.36
N LEU A 56 5.88 -13.70 -14.14
CA LEU A 56 5.39 -12.32 -14.10
C LEU A 56 4.19 -12.08 -15.06
N GLN A 57 3.74 -13.12 -15.77
CA GLN A 57 2.79 -13.00 -16.89
C GLN A 57 1.35 -12.73 -16.47
#